data_AF-A0A2D9CJV5-F1
#
_entry.id   AF-A0A2D9CJV5-F1
#
_cell.length_a   1.000
_cell.length_b   1.000
_cell.length_c   1.000
_cell.angle_alpha   90.00
_cell.angle_beta   90.00
_cell.angle_gamma   90.00
#
_symmetry.space_group_name_H-M   'P 1'
#
loop_
_entity.id
_entity.type
_entity.pdbx_description
1 polymer ?
#
loop_
_entity_poly.entity_id
_entity_poly.type
_entity_poly.pdbx_seq_one_letter_code
_entity_poly.pdbx_strand_id
1 'polypeptide(L)'
;MNILHTIPVVAIIATGSTALAGPVVNLAPSQYTDGLSGINNSEFHEIRGTAISDKYLDFSIEGEASTLYEGTLMTRVVRSHDSGNLHFNYRIMDPNAALAGRISHIEVTGFGDFQTRVEFRDDATSIGEEGPFKAERMIDGDMIDFTFDGGLNTADDSHFFFAMVNTDTFYEDSALATIYLESGESISLVVDSATPVPAPGSLALLSGAGLLASRRRR
;
A
#
# COMPACT_ATOMS: atom_id res chain seq x y z
N MET A 1 38.77 -51.47 17.20
CA MET A 1 37.90 -51.65 16.02
C MET A 1 37.03 -50.41 15.94
N ASN A 2 37.43 -49.43 15.12
CA ASN A 2 36.83 -48.09 15.10
C ASN A 2 35.66 -48.07 14.12
N ILE A 3 34.45 -47.83 14.62
CA ILE A 3 33.22 -47.74 13.82
C ILE A 3 33.01 -46.27 13.46
N LEU A 4 33.28 -45.92 12.20
CA LEU A 4 32.98 -44.61 11.64
C LEU A 4 31.46 -44.52 11.37
N HIS A 5 30.80 -43.61 12.07
CA HIS A 5 29.40 -43.25 11.82
C HIS A 5 29.32 -42.19 10.72
N THR A 6 28.80 -42.55 9.56
CA THR A 6 28.52 -41.64 8.45
C THR A 6 27.12 -41.05 8.65
N ILE A 7 27.02 -39.73 8.89
CA ILE A 7 25.74 -39.02 8.99
C ILE A 7 25.31 -38.61 7.59
N PRO A 8 24.13 -39.04 7.08
CA PRO A 8 23.64 -38.58 5.79
C PRO A 8 23.11 -37.14 5.92
N VAL A 9 23.69 -36.23 5.14
CA VAL A 9 23.16 -34.88 4.96
C VAL A 9 22.00 -34.96 3.97
N VAL A 10 20.78 -34.72 4.46
CA VAL A 10 19.58 -34.60 3.61
C VAL A 10 19.50 -33.16 3.11
N ALA A 11 19.75 -32.96 1.81
CA ALA A 11 19.52 -31.70 1.14
C ALA A 11 18.02 -31.55 0.85
N ILE A 12 17.36 -30.61 1.54
CA ILE A 12 15.99 -30.20 1.21
C ILE A 12 16.07 -29.28 0.00
N ILE A 13 15.77 -29.80 -1.19
CA ILE A 13 15.54 -28.99 -2.39
C ILE A 13 14.12 -28.44 -2.27
N ALA A 14 14.01 -27.17 -1.88
CA ALA A 14 12.75 -26.44 -1.98
C ALA A 14 12.44 -26.22 -3.46
N THR A 15 11.57 -27.04 -4.02
CA THR A 15 10.96 -26.78 -5.32
C THR A 15 10.00 -25.60 -5.15
N GLY A 16 10.48 -24.40 -5.48
CA GLY A 16 9.62 -23.22 -5.62
C GLY A 16 8.55 -23.53 -6.67
N SER A 17 7.30 -23.70 -6.23
CA SER A 17 6.19 -23.73 -7.16
C SER A 17 6.03 -22.32 -7.69
N THR A 18 6.30 -22.12 -8.97
CA THR A 18 5.77 -20.95 -9.68
C THR A 18 4.27 -21.18 -9.81
N ALA A 19 3.53 -20.82 -8.76
CA ALA A 19 2.13 -20.53 -8.93
C ALA A 19 2.05 -19.51 -10.06
N LEU A 20 1.36 -19.84 -11.15
CA LEU A 20 0.92 -18.85 -12.12
C LEU A 20 0.18 -17.81 -11.29
N ALA A 21 0.84 -16.68 -11.04
CA ALA A 21 0.24 -15.56 -10.34
C ALA A 21 -1.05 -15.26 -11.10
N GLY A 22 -2.15 -15.13 -10.38
CA GLY A 22 -3.32 -14.50 -10.97
C GLY A 22 -2.92 -13.12 -11.51
N PRO A 23 -3.81 -12.47 -12.26
CA PRO A 23 -3.50 -11.15 -12.83
C PRO A 23 -3.29 -10.06 -11.76
N VAL A 24 -3.46 -10.39 -10.47
CA VAL A 24 -3.05 -9.59 -9.32
C VAL A 24 -2.01 -10.35 -8.50
N VAL A 25 -1.03 -9.64 -7.95
CA VAL A 25 0.07 -10.26 -7.21
C VAL A 25 -0.21 -10.28 -5.72
N ASN A 26 -0.11 -11.46 -5.10
CA ASN A 26 -0.23 -11.60 -3.65
C ASN A 26 1.09 -11.24 -2.96
N LEU A 27 1.06 -10.25 -2.07
CA LEU A 27 2.21 -9.81 -1.28
C LEU A 27 2.06 -10.21 0.18
N ALA A 28 2.84 -11.21 0.61
CA ALA A 28 3.07 -11.46 2.04
C ALA A 28 4.07 -10.42 2.60
N PRO A 29 4.15 -10.26 3.94
CA PRO A 29 5.16 -9.38 4.54
C PRO A 29 6.59 -9.71 4.08
N SER A 30 7.42 -8.69 3.87
CA SER A 30 8.77 -8.79 3.29
C SER A 30 8.85 -9.34 1.86
N GLN A 31 7.75 -9.30 1.11
CA GLN A 31 7.74 -9.64 -0.32
C GLN A 31 7.60 -8.40 -1.18
N TYR A 32 8.20 -8.48 -2.36
CA TYR A 32 8.04 -7.48 -3.42
C TYR A 32 7.73 -8.19 -4.74
N THR A 33 7.21 -7.41 -5.67
CA THR A 33 7.04 -7.78 -7.07
C THR A 33 7.47 -6.62 -7.94
N ASP A 34 8.23 -6.93 -8.98
CA ASP A 34 8.61 -5.99 -10.04
C ASP A 34 7.81 -6.32 -11.31
N GLY A 35 7.67 -5.34 -12.21
CA GLY A 35 6.99 -5.53 -13.49
C GLY A 35 5.50 -5.77 -13.34
N LEU A 36 4.83 -4.99 -12.49
CA LEU A 36 3.38 -4.86 -12.51
C LEU A 36 2.94 -4.56 -13.95
N SER A 37 2.01 -5.36 -14.46
CA SER A 37 1.70 -5.38 -15.90
C SER A 37 0.54 -4.48 -16.27
N GLY A 38 -0.21 -4.00 -15.28
CA GLY A 38 -1.53 -3.44 -15.50
C GLY A 38 -2.55 -4.55 -15.75
N ILE A 39 -3.76 -4.32 -15.25
CA ILE A 39 -4.89 -5.23 -15.38
C ILE A 39 -6.13 -4.49 -15.85
N ASN A 40 -6.94 -5.13 -16.70
CA ASN A 40 -8.21 -4.57 -17.12
C ASN A 40 -9.42 -5.30 -16.51
N ASN A 41 -10.58 -4.63 -16.50
CA ASN A 41 -11.83 -5.17 -15.96
C ASN A 41 -12.32 -6.44 -16.68
N SER A 42 -11.85 -6.72 -17.90
CA SER A 42 -12.18 -7.96 -18.63
C SER A 42 -11.34 -9.15 -18.20
N GLU A 43 -10.11 -8.93 -17.74
CA GLU A 43 -9.20 -9.98 -17.29
C GLU A 43 -9.50 -10.44 -15.88
N PHE A 44 -9.98 -9.54 -15.02
CA PHE A 44 -10.22 -9.87 -13.62
C PHE A 44 -11.47 -9.22 -13.08
N HIS A 45 -12.55 -10.00 -13.04
CA HIS A 45 -13.86 -9.50 -12.65
C HIS A 45 -13.93 -9.02 -11.19
N GLU A 46 -13.07 -9.56 -10.31
CA GLU A 46 -13.11 -9.23 -8.89
C GLU A 46 -12.89 -7.72 -8.65
N ILE A 47 -12.15 -7.01 -9.51
CA ILE A 47 -11.88 -5.56 -9.38
C ILE A 47 -13.11 -4.68 -9.67
N ARG A 48 -14.16 -5.26 -10.24
CA ARG A 48 -15.46 -4.60 -10.44
C ARG A 48 -16.16 -4.47 -9.10
N GLY A 49 -16.66 -3.27 -8.82
CA GLY A 49 -17.26 -3.01 -7.54
C GLY A 49 -17.97 -1.67 -7.49
N THR A 50 -18.53 -1.38 -6.32
CA THR A 50 -19.16 -0.09 -6.02
C THR A 50 -18.20 0.73 -5.17
N ALA A 51 -17.94 1.98 -5.58
CA ALA A 51 -17.23 2.93 -4.73
C ALA A 51 -18.10 3.28 -3.52
N ILE A 52 -17.57 3.09 -2.32
CA ILE A 52 -18.25 3.36 -1.05
C ILE A 52 -17.63 4.54 -0.28
N SER A 53 -16.40 4.92 -0.61
CA SER A 53 -15.71 6.13 -0.16
C SER A 53 -14.88 6.68 -1.31
N ASP A 54 -14.83 8.00 -1.44
CA ASP A 54 -14.05 8.72 -2.45
C ASP A 54 -13.55 10.02 -1.82
N LYS A 55 -12.24 10.24 -1.78
CA LYS A 55 -11.59 11.42 -1.21
C LYS A 55 -10.60 12.00 -2.21
N TYR A 56 -10.56 13.32 -2.27
CA TYR A 56 -9.65 14.11 -3.09
C TYR A 56 -8.82 14.97 -2.15
N LEU A 57 -7.51 14.75 -2.14
CA LEU A 57 -6.59 15.37 -1.20
C LEU A 57 -5.55 16.17 -1.99
N ASP A 58 -5.77 17.48 -2.09
CA ASP A 58 -4.81 18.40 -2.69
C ASP A 58 -3.52 18.41 -1.85
N PHE A 59 -2.37 18.38 -2.51
CA PHE A 59 -1.07 18.40 -1.84
C PHE A 59 -0.04 19.23 -2.61
N SER A 60 0.93 19.74 -1.86
CA SER A 60 2.11 20.44 -2.37
C SER A 60 3.34 19.95 -1.63
N ILE A 61 4.40 19.59 -2.36
CA ILE A 61 5.71 19.21 -1.82
C ILE A 61 6.66 20.37 -2.07
N GLU A 62 7.10 20.98 -0.97
CA GLU A 62 8.00 22.13 -0.98
C GLU A 62 9.46 21.70 -0.89
N GLY A 63 10.31 22.33 -1.71
CA GLY A 63 11.76 22.32 -1.53
C GLY A 63 12.22 23.48 -0.66
N GLU A 64 13.53 23.73 -0.63
CA GLU A 64 14.10 24.82 0.19
C GLU A 64 13.62 26.21 -0.23
N ALA A 65 13.38 26.43 -1.53
CA ALA A 65 13.10 27.75 -2.09
C ALA A 65 11.85 27.84 -2.98
N SER A 66 11.24 26.71 -3.34
CA SER A 66 10.10 26.65 -4.25
C SER A 66 9.33 25.35 -4.09
N THR A 67 8.07 25.36 -4.52
CA THR A 67 7.28 24.15 -4.73
C THR A 67 7.95 23.27 -5.79
N LEU A 68 8.09 21.99 -5.49
CA LEU A 68 8.71 21.01 -6.38
C LEU A 68 7.66 20.17 -7.09
N TYR A 69 6.55 19.88 -6.42
CA TYR A 69 5.43 19.11 -6.99
C TYR A 69 4.13 19.54 -6.32
N GLU A 70 3.05 19.60 -7.07
CA GLU A 70 1.70 19.74 -6.53
C GLU A 70 0.74 18.91 -7.40
N GLY A 71 -0.36 18.47 -6.79
CA GLY A 71 -1.39 17.69 -7.43
C GLY A 71 -2.46 17.25 -6.44
N THR A 72 -3.29 16.30 -6.85
CA THR A 72 -4.36 15.74 -6.03
C THR A 72 -4.15 14.24 -5.86
N LEU A 73 -4.09 13.76 -4.62
CA LEU A 73 -4.19 12.33 -4.33
C LEU A 73 -5.67 11.97 -4.21
N MET A 74 -6.17 11.24 -5.20
CA MET A 74 -7.49 10.62 -5.15
C MET A 74 -7.38 9.26 -4.46
N THR A 75 -8.17 9.04 -3.41
CA THR A 75 -8.29 7.74 -2.74
C THR A 75 -9.72 7.25 -2.83
N ARG A 76 -9.88 5.95 -3.10
CA ARG A 76 -11.19 5.34 -3.33
C ARG A 76 -11.27 3.95 -2.74
N VAL A 77 -12.26 3.76 -1.86
CA VAL A 77 -12.61 2.44 -1.34
C VAL A 77 -13.71 1.83 -2.21
N VAL A 78 -13.42 0.68 -2.81
CA VAL A 78 -14.35 -0.06 -3.68
C VAL A 78 -14.70 -1.39 -3.04
N ARG A 79 -15.99 -1.71 -2.93
CA ARG A 79 -16.46 -3.04 -2.53
C ARG A 79 -16.66 -3.92 -3.76
N SER A 80 -15.93 -5.03 -3.84
CA SER A 80 -16.06 -6.02 -4.91
C SER A 80 -17.48 -6.57 -5.00
N HIS A 81 -18.01 -6.70 -6.21
CA HIS A 81 -19.29 -7.38 -6.44
C HIS A 81 -19.18 -8.90 -6.32
N ASP A 82 -17.99 -9.46 -6.54
CA ASP A 82 -17.77 -10.91 -6.57
C ASP A 82 -17.51 -11.47 -5.16
N SER A 83 -16.61 -10.83 -4.41
CA SER A 83 -16.17 -11.33 -3.09
C SER A 83 -16.75 -10.55 -1.92
N GLY A 84 -17.29 -9.36 -2.14
CA GLY A 84 -17.70 -8.43 -1.06
C GLY A 84 -16.54 -7.80 -0.30
N ASN A 85 -15.30 -8.15 -0.66
CA ASN A 85 -14.07 -7.61 -0.09
C ASN A 85 -13.82 -6.17 -0.58
N LEU A 86 -12.96 -5.45 0.15
CA LEU A 86 -12.59 -4.07 -0.16
C LEU A 86 -11.29 -3.98 -0.96
N HIS A 87 -11.27 -3.03 -1.89
CA HIS A 87 -10.08 -2.55 -2.58
C HIS A 87 -9.85 -1.09 -2.22
N PHE A 88 -8.63 -0.77 -1.84
CA PHE A 88 -8.16 0.58 -1.61
C PHE A 88 -7.40 1.01 -2.85
N ASN A 89 -7.96 1.98 -3.59
CA ASN A 89 -7.45 2.45 -4.86
C ASN A 89 -6.90 3.87 -4.67
N TYR A 90 -5.79 4.16 -5.33
CA TYR A 90 -5.07 5.41 -5.25
C TYR A 90 -4.76 5.91 -6.65
N ARG A 91 -4.76 7.23 -6.81
CA ARG A 91 -4.42 7.88 -8.07
C ARG A 91 -3.87 9.28 -7.83
N ILE A 92 -2.78 9.63 -8.49
CA ILE A 92 -2.30 11.00 -8.59
C ILE A 92 -2.95 11.63 -9.81
N MET A 93 -3.52 12.82 -9.64
CA MET A 93 -4.18 13.55 -10.72
C MET A 93 -3.93 15.05 -10.63
N ASP A 94 -4.16 15.72 -11.75
CA ASP A 94 -4.04 17.17 -11.91
C ASP A 94 -2.64 17.72 -11.50
N PRO A 95 -1.52 17.10 -11.92
CA PRO A 95 -0.21 17.60 -11.57
C PRO A 95 0.10 18.92 -12.30
N ASN A 96 0.91 19.77 -11.68
CA ASN A 96 1.32 21.03 -12.32
C ASN A 96 2.58 20.88 -13.17
N ALA A 97 2.40 20.79 -14.49
CA ALA A 97 3.46 20.63 -15.49
C ALA A 97 4.52 21.74 -15.51
N ALA A 98 4.32 22.86 -14.80
CA ALA A 98 5.34 23.91 -14.67
C ALA A 98 6.41 23.60 -13.60
N LEU A 99 6.19 22.58 -12.77
CA LEU A 99 7.10 22.18 -11.70
C LEU A 99 8.09 21.10 -12.15
N ALA A 100 9.17 20.93 -11.38
CA ALA A 100 10.32 20.09 -11.77
C ALA A 100 10.47 18.78 -10.97
N GLY A 101 9.68 18.59 -9.91
CA GLY A 101 9.70 17.39 -9.09
C GLY A 101 9.17 16.17 -9.84
N ARG A 102 9.51 14.98 -9.35
CA ARG A 102 9.06 13.70 -9.91
C ARG A 102 8.79 12.76 -8.76
N ILE A 103 7.60 12.16 -8.71
CA ILE A 103 7.25 11.23 -7.63
C ILE A 103 7.98 9.91 -7.88
N SER A 104 8.81 9.48 -6.94
CA SER A 104 9.54 8.21 -7.03
C SER A 104 8.67 7.03 -6.60
N HIS A 105 8.03 7.16 -5.45
CA HIS A 105 7.19 6.12 -4.87
C HIS A 105 6.16 6.70 -3.89
N ILE A 106 5.16 5.89 -3.57
CA ILE A 106 4.11 6.20 -2.61
C ILE A 106 4.01 5.04 -1.62
N GLU A 107 4.20 5.35 -0.35
CA GLU A 107 4.03 4.40 0.75
C GLU A 107 2.63 4.55 1.34
N VAL A 108 1.90 3.46 1.54
CA VAL A 108 0.58 3.48 2.17
C VAL A 108 0.49 2.47 3.31
N THR A 109 0.06 2.92 4.48
CA THR A 109 -0.09 2.08 5.69
C THR A 109 -1.51 1.53 5.85
N GLY A 110 -1.72 0.72 6.89
CA GLY A 110 -3.04 0.24 7.28
C GLY A 110 -3.51 -1.03 6.59
N PHE A 111 -2.55 -1.88 6.20
CA PHE A 111 -2.78 -3.22 5.65
C PHE A 111 -2.34 -4.34 6.60
N GLY A 112 -1.96 -4.01 7.84
CA GLY A 112 -1.55 -4.98 8.85
C GLY A 112 -2.61 -6.07 9.03
N ASP A 113 -2.15 -7.31 9.24
CA ASP A 113 -2.99 -8.50 9.46
C ASP A 113 -3.87 -8.97 8.27
N PHE A 114 -3.88 -8.27 7.13
CA PHE A 114 -4.65 -8.67 5.96
C PHE A 114 -3.82 -9.41 4.91
N GLN A 115 -4.44 -10.34 4.19
CA GLN A 115 -3.88 -10.83 2.95
C GLN A 115 -4.06 -9.73 1.91
N THR A 116 -2.96 -9.27 1.30
CA THR A 116 -3.00 -8.15 0.37
C THR A 116 -2.56 -8.58 -1.02
N ARG A 117 -3.37 -8.23 -2.02
CA ARG A 117 -3.03 -8.36 -3.44
C ARG A 117 -2.94 -6.99 -4.08
N VAL A 118 -2.00 -6.80 -4.99
CA VAL A 118 -1.73 -5.50 -5.61
C VAL A 118 -1.64 -5.61 -7.12
N GLU A 119 -1.99 -4.54 -7.80
CA GLU A 119 -1.81 -4.29 -9.25
C GLU A 119 -2.22 -2.83 -9.55
N PHE A 120 -2.12 -2.39 -10.81
CA PHE A 120 -2.77 -1.16 -11.29
C PHE A 120 -3.73 -1.39 -12.46
N ARG A 121 -4.68 -0.48 -12.65
CA ARG A 121 -5.72 -0.58 -13.67
C ARG A 121 -5.25 0.04 -14.97
N ASP A 122 -5.05 -0.80 -15.97
CA ASP A 122 -4.78 -0.42 -17.36
C ASP A 122 -5.96 -0.85 -18.25
N ASP A 123 -7.17 -0.43 -17.87
CA ASP A 123 -8.32 -0.61 -18.73
C ASP A 123 -8.41 0.55 -19.74
N ALA A 124 -8.97 0.31 -20.93
CA ALA A 124 -9.08 1.34 -21.97
C ALA A 124 -9.95 2.55 -21.57
N THR A 125 -10.64 2.47 -20.44
CA THR A 125 -11.44 3.54 -19.83
C THR A 125 -10.78 4.16 -18.59
N SER A 126 -9.61 3.64 -18.20
CA SER A 126 -8.82 4.07 -17.05
C SER A 126 -8.11 5.33 -17.48
N ILE A 127 -8.27 6.36 -16.68
CA ILE A 127 -7.61 7.65 -16.89
C ILE A 127 -6.25 7.56 -16.21
N GLY A 128 -5.21 8.08 -16.84
CA GLY A 128 -3.82 8.00 -16.37
C GLY A 128 -2.87 7.60 -17.50
N GLU A 129 -1.63 8.01 -17.38
CA GLU A 129 -0.57 7.77 -18.35
C GLU A 129 0.47 6.77 -17.81
N GLU A 130 0.67 6.74 -16.48
CA GLU A 130 1.75 5.98 -15.85
C GLU A 130 1.28 5.14 -14.65
N GLY A 131 1.69 3.88 -14.60
CA GLY A 131 1.43 2.96 -13.49
C GLY A 131 2.67 2.72 -12.64
N PRO A 132 2.53 2.29 -11.37
CA PRO A 132 3.68 1.81 -10.61
C PRO A 132 4.24 0.55 -11.26
N PHE A 133 5.57 0.43 -11.30
CA PHE A 133 6.28 -0.72 -11.84
C PHE A 133 6.52 -1.80 -10.79
N LYS A 134 6.76 -1.39 -9.55
CA LYS A 134 7.06 -2.28 -8.42
C LYS A 134 6.08 -2.04 -7.28
N ALA A 135 5.74 -3.11 -6.57
CA ALA A 135 5.11 -3.01 -5.26
C ALA A 135 5.85 -3.87 -4.23
N GLU A 136 6.08 -3.32 -3.04
CA GLU A 136 6.77 -3.99 -1.94
C GLU A 136 5.97 -3.88 -0.65
N ARG A 137 5.86 -4.98 0.09
CA ARG A 137 5.19 -5.02 1.39
C ARG A 137 6.21 -5.15 2.49
N MET A 138 6.18 -4.23 3.43
CA MET A 138 7.16 -4.13 4.50
C MET A 138 7.13 -5.32 5.47
N ILE A 139 8.16 -5.43 6.30
CA ILE A 139 8.35 -6.57 7.21
C ILE A 139 7.26 -6.68 8.28
N ASP A 140 6.70 -5.57 8.73
CA ASP A 140 5.55 -5.55 9.65
C ASP A 140 4.24 -5.92 8.96
N GLY A 141 4.23 -5.96 7.62
CA GLY A 141 3.05 -6.23 6.80
C GLY A 141 2.05 -5.08 6.74
N ASP A 142 2.30 -3.96 7.39
CA ASP A 142 1.32 -2.86 7.46
C ASP A 142 1.42 -1.90 6.29
N MET A 143 2.63 -1.71 5.76
CA MET A 143 2.92 -0.74 4.70
C MET A 143 3.15 -1.43 3.35
N ILE A 144 2.64 -0.79 2.30
CA ILE A 144 2.91 -1.11 0.90
C ILE A 144 3.56 0.10 0.23
N ASP A 145 4.72 -0.10 -0.37
CA ASP A 145 5.42 0.85 -1.24
C ASP A 145 5.05 0.54 -2.70
N PHE A 146 4.47 1.52 -3.39
CA PHE A 146 4.27 1.51 -4.83
C PHE A 146 5.30 2.41 -5.50
N THR A 147 6.23 1.83 -6.26
CA THR A 147 7.33 2.54 -6.92
C THR A 147 7.07 2.70 -8.41
N PHE A 148 7.30 3.90 -8.95
CA PHE A 148 7.18 4.22 -10.38
C PHE A 148 8.54 4.03 -11.07
N ASP A 149 8.59 3.31 -12.21
CA ASP A 149 9.85 3.14 -12.94
C ASP A 149 10.27 4.46 -13.58
N GLY A 150 11.43 4.95 -13.15
CA GLY A 150 11.89 6.26 -13.52
C GLY A 150 11.02 7.41 -13.01
N GLY A 151 10.02 7.22 -12.13
CA GLY A 151 9.24 8.30 -11.50
C GLY A 151 8.08 8.90 -12.32
N LEU A 152 7.03 9.34 -11.64
CA LEU A 152 5.86 10.02 -12.23
C LEU A 152 6.12 11.52 -12.41
N ASN A 153 6.02 12.01 -13.65
CA ASN A 153 6.32 13.41 -13.98
C ASN A 153 5.20 14.36 -13.54
N THR A 154 5.47 15.66 -13.61
CA THR A 154 4.51 16.74 -13.32
C THR A 154 3.49 16.97 -14.43
N ALA A 155 3.58 16.24 -15.54
CA ALA A 155 2.66 16.37 -16.67
C ALA A 155 1.73 15.14 -16.84
N ASP A 156 1.94 14.09 -16.05
CA ASP A 156 1.33 12.78 -16.25
C ASP A 156 0.49 12.43 -15.01
N ASP A 157 -0.77 12.05 -15.21
CA ASP A 157 -1.59 11.44 -14.18
C ASP A 157 -1.15 9.98 -13.98
N SER A 158 -1.35 9.44 -12.78
CA SER A 158 -1.19 8.00 -12.59
C SER A 158 -2.44 7.23 -13.04
N HIS A 159 -2.25 5.97 -13.42
CA HIS A 159 -3.33 4.99 -13.37
C HIS A 159 -3.80 4.77 -11.92
N PHE A 160 -5.00 4.21 -11.76
CA PHE A 160 -5.40 3.69 -10.44
C PHE A 160 -4.54 2.48 -10.07
N PHE A 161 -3.74 2.59 -9.03
CA PHE A 161 -3.09 1.45 -8.39
C PHE A 161 -3.82 1.10 -7.10
N PHE A 162 -3.76 -0.17 -6.70
CA PHE A 162 -4.62 -0.62 -5.62
C PHE A 162 -4.05 -1.74 -4.77
N ALA A 163 -4.62 -1.84 -3.57
CA ALA A 163 -4.47 -2.97 -2.65
C ALA A 163 -5.84 -3.60 -2.39
N MET A 164 -5.99 -4.87 -2.74
CA MET A 164 -7.15 -5.70 -2.40
C MET A 164 -6.90 -6.42 -1.09
N VAL A 165 -7.84 -6.36 -0.16
CA VAL A 165 -7.73 -6.99 1.16
C VAL A 165 -8.96 -7.83 1.48
N ASN A 166 -8.79 -8.89 2.27
CA ASN A 166 -9.87 -9.79 2.67
C ASN A 166 -10.69 -9.26 3.87
N THR A 167 -11.25 -8.05 3.73
CA THR A 167 -12.16 -7.42 4.71
C THR A 167 -13.34 -6.77 4.00
N ASP A 168 -14.46 -6.62 4.70
CA ASP A 168 -15.67 -5.92 4.26
C ASP A 168 -15.89 -4.57 4.98
N THR A 169 -14.96 -4.19 5.86
CA THR A 169 -15.01 -3.00 6.71
C THR A 169 -13.75 -2.18 6.51
N PHE A 170 -13.90 -0.85 6.49
CA PHE A 170 -12.80 0.10 6.47
C PHE A 170 -13.01 1.15 7.58
N TYR A 171 -11.95 1.88 7.88
CA TYR A 171 -11.95 2.96 8.84
C TYR A 171 -11.54 4.23 8.12
N GLU A 172 -12.27 5.31 8.39
CA GLU A 172 -11.97 6.61 7.82
C GLU A 172 -10.77 7.22 8.52
N ASP A 173 -9.87 7.83 7.73
CA ASP A 173 -8.74 8.62 8.22
C ASP A 173 -7.81 7.86 9.20
N SER A 174 -7.61 6.57 8.94
CA SER A 174 -6.90 5.64 9.83
C SER A 174 -5.52 5.21 9.35
N ALA A 175 -5.11 5.62 8.14
CA ALA A 175 -3.78 5.36 7.59
C ALA A 175 -3.12 6.63 7.04
N LEU A 176 -1.87 6.47 6.62
CA LEU A 176 -1.08 7.50 5.95
C LEU A 176 -0.71 7.01 4.56
N ALA A 177 -0.86 7.89 3.57
CA ALA A 177 -0.21 7.80 2.28
C ALA A 177 0.92 8.85 2.25
N THR A 178 2.17 8.41 2.13
CA THR A 178 3.33 9.28 2.02
C THR A 178 3.86 9.26 0.60
N ILE A 179 3.90 10.43 -0.03
CA ILE A 179 4.36 10.63 -1.41
C ILE A 179 5.79 11.15 -1.35
N TYR A 180 6.72 10.48 -2.04
CA TYR A 180 8.14 10.86 -2.06
C TYR A 180 8.56 11.32 -3.45
N LEU A 181 9.32 12.40 -3.51
CA LEU A 181 10.01 12.82 -4.72
C LEU A 181 11.33 12.07 -4.89
N GLU A 182 11.84 11.99 -6.12
CA GLU A 182 13.19 11.48 -6.42
C GLU A 182 14.29 12.28 -5.73
N SER A 183 14.04 13.55 -5.43
CA SER A 183 14.95 14.43 -4.69
C SER A 183 14.95 14.20 -3.17
N GLY A 184 13.99 13.42 -2.65
CA GLY A 184 13.92 12.98 -1.26
C GLY A 184 12.92 13.74 -0.37
N GLU A 185 12.35 14.85 -0.84
CA GLU A 185 11.25 15.54 -0.17
C GLU A 185 9.97 14.70 -0.22
N SER A 186 9.10 14.87 0.78
CA SER A 186 7.87 14.10 0.88
C SER A 186 6.75 14.85 1.58
N ILE A 187 5.53 14.34 1.41
CA ILE A 187 4.34 14.77 2.16
C ILE A 187 3.52 13.55 2.57
N SER A 188 2.95 13.58 3.77
CA SER A 188 2.04 12.54 4.27
C SER A 188 0.61 13.08 4.31
N LEU A 189 -0.31 12.29 3.77
CA LEU A 189 -1.75 12.56 3.71
C LEU A 189 -2.49 11.49 4.50
N VAL A 190 -3.55 11.88 5.19
CA VAL A 190 -4.39 10.95 5.96
C VAL A 190 -5.41 10.31 5.02
N VAL A 191 -5.51 8.98 5.04
CA VAL A 191 -6.34 8.19 4.11
C VAL A 191 -7.12 7.10 4.84
N ASP A 192 -8.11 6.53 4.16
CA ASP A 192 -8.90 5.39 4.66
C ASP A 192 -8.07 4.11 4.67
N SER A 193 -8.33 3.21 5.63
CA SER A 193 -7.59 1.95 5.74
C SER A 193 -8.44 0.74 6.14
N ALA A 194 -7.85 -0.45 6.06
CA ALA A 194 -8.47 -1.69 6.50
C ALA A 194 -8.33 -1.91 8.03
N THR A 195 -7.36 -1.26 8.66
CA THR A 195 -7.06 -1.43 10.09
C THR A 195 -7.71 -0.34 10.95
N PRO A 196 -8.28 -0.69 12.12
CA PRO A 196 -8.80 0.31 13.04
C PRO A 196 -7.68 1.13 13.67
N VAL A 197 -7.92 2.43 13.88
CA VAL A 197 -7.05 3.25 14.73
C VAL A 197 -7.08 2.71 16.16
N PRO A 198 -5.93 2.45 16.80
CA PRO A 198 -5.90 2.07 18.21
C PRO A 198 -6.61 3.12 19.06
N ALA A 199 -7.73 2.73 19.70
CA ALA A 199 -8.50 3.65 20.52
C ALA A 199 -7.59 4.26 21.61
N PRO A 200 -7.53 5.60 21.78
CA PRO A 200 -6.66 6.28 22.75
C PRO A 200 -6.83 5.78 24.21
N GLY A 201 -7.95 5.11 24.51
CA GLY A 201 -8.29 4.63 25.85
C GLY A 201 -7.52 3.39 26.34
N SER A 202 -6.85 2.62 25.48
CA SER A 202 -6.08 1.43 25.93
C SER A 202 -4.83 1.82 26.75
N LEU A 203 -4.27 3.00 26.50
CA LEU A 203 -3.17 3.57 27.30
C LEU A 203 -3.63 4.18 28.63
N ALA A 204 -4.88 4.65 28.70
CA ALA A 204 -5.47 5.17 29.93
C ALA A 204 -5.70 4.07 30.99
N LEU A 205 -5.95 2.82 30.56
CA LEU A 205 -6.11 1.69 31.48
C LEU A 205 -4.77 1.24 32.11
N LEU A 206 -3.64 1.40 31.40
CA LEU A 206 -2.30 1.14 31.94
C LEU A 206 -1.88 2.17 33.01
N SER A 207 -2.29 3.42 32.87
CA SER A 207 -2.01 4.48 33.86
C SER A 207 -2.85 4.32 35.14
N GLY A 208 -4.07 3.78 35.05
CA GLY A 208 -4.90 3.47 36.22
C GLY A 208 -4.33 2.36 37.12
N ALA A 209 -3.75 1.31 36.54
CA ALA A 209 -3.15 0.20 37.29
C ALA A 209 -1.89 0.62 38.07
N GLY A 210 -1.08 1.53 37.51
CA GLY A 210 0.11 2.07 38.18
C GLY A 210 -0.20 2.91 39.43
N LEU A 211 -1.31 3.64 39.43
CA LEU A 211 -1.75 4.47 40.56
C LEU A 211 -2.31 3.66 41.75
N LEU A 212 -2.85 2.46 41.50
CA LEU A 212 -3.30 1.57 42.57
C LEU A 212 -2.13 0.81 43.22
N ALA A 213 -1.07 0.51 42.47
CA ALA A 213 0.12 -0.14 43.01
C ALA A 213 1.00 0.79 43.87
N SER A 214 1.02 2.10 43.60
CA SER A 214 1.80 3.07 44.38
C SER A 214 1.16 3.44 45.73
N ARG A 215 -0.13 3.17 45.93
CA ARG A 215 -0.86 3.53 47.17
C ARG A 215 -0.75 2.48 48.29
N ARG A 216 -0.10 1.33 48.05
CA ARG A 216 0.03 0.23 49.02
C ARG A 216 1.42 0.10 49.68
N ARG A 217 2.33 1.06 49.44
CA ARG A 217 3.59 1.21 50.19
C ARG A 217 3.52 2.43 51.13
N ARG A 218 2.76 2.30 52.21
CA ARG A 218 2.96 3.06 53.45
C ARG A 218 2.67 2.15 54.63
#